data_AF-A0A3C1XTP7-F1
#
_entry.id   AF-A0A3C1XTP7-F1
#
_cell.length_a   1.000
_cell.length_b   1.000
_cell.length_c   1.000
_cell.angle_alpha   90.00
_cell.angle_beta   90.00
_cell.angle_gamma   90.00
#
_symmetry.space_group_name_H-M   'P 1'
#
loop_
_entity.id
_entity.type
_entity.pdbx_description
1 polymer ?
#
loop_
_entity_poly.entity_id
_entity_poly.type
_entity_poly.pdbx_seq_one_letter_code
_entity_poly.pdbx_strand_id
1 'polypeptide(L)'
;RAAIVVERIPGVRPLAQALSEPLWEPVADAIVRMHRAGVWHADLNAFNILIGNDGRVWLIDFDRGTQNGLSERQRQANLDRLRRSLRKVAGEAGDRFWMRLRDSYWTAWGIGIQP
;
A
#
# COMPACT_ATOMS: atom_id res chain seq x y z
N ARG A 1 -1.92 14.19 -27.06
CA ARG A 1 -2.12 14.91 -25.77
C ARG A 1 -3.07 14.08 -24.94
N ALA A 2 -2.64 13.54 -23.80
CA ALA A 2 -3.53 12.90 -22.84
C ALA A 2 -3.77 13.90 -21.70
N ALA A 3 -5.03 14.09 -21.31
CA ALA A 3 -5.41 14.85 -20.14
C ALA A 3 -6.03 13.86 -19.15
N ILE A 4 -5.49 13.80 -17.94
CA ILE A 4 -6.09 13.04 -16.83
C ILE A 4 -6.91 14.04 -16.02
N VAL A 5 -8.21 13.79 -15.89
CA VAL A 5 -9.08 14.49 -14.93
C VAL A 5 -8.94 13.74 -13.61
N VAL A 6 -8.24 14.34 -12.64
CA VAL A 6 -8.09 13.77 -11.30
C VAL A 6 -9.02 14.53 -10.37
N GLU A 7 -10.02 13.85 -9.82
CA GLU A 7 -10.76 14.39 -8.67
C GLU A 7 -9.79 14.41 -7.48
N ARG A 8 -9.57 15.58 -6.89
CA ARG A 8 -8.79 15.65 -5.65
C ARG A 8 -9.66 15.13 -4.52
N ILE A 9 -9.21 14.08 -3.84
CA ILE A 9 -9.81 13.68 -2.57
C ILE A 9 -9.39 14.73 -1.53
N PRO A 10 -10.31 15.57 -1.01
CA PRO A 10 -9.95 16.60 -0.05
C PRO A 10 -9.58 15.98 1.30
N GLY A 11 -8.69 16.62 2.05
CA GLY A 11 -8.35 16.18 3.41
C GLY A 11 -7.61 14.85 3.48
N VAL A 12 -6.82 14.53 2.45
CA VAL A 12 -5.93 13.37 2.45
C VAL A 12 -4.47 13.79 2.44
N ARG A 13 -3.61 12.94 2.99
CA ARG A 13 -2.16 13.07 2.87
C ARG A 13 -1.51 11.73 2.53
N PRO A 14 -0.33 11.73 1.87
CA PRO A 14 0.35 10.48 1.57
C PRO A 14 0.83 9.78 2.84
N LEU A 15 0.85 8.44 2.84
CA LEU A 15 1.39 7.62 3.92
C LEU A 15 2.84 7.98 4.25
N ALA A 16 3.61 8.39 3.24
CA ALA A 16 4.96 8.92 3.40
C ALA A 16 5.09 10.03 4.47
N GLN A 17 4.01 10.77 4.74
CA GLN A 17 3.94 11.86 5.75
C GLN A 17 3.24 11.43 7.05
N ALA A 18 2.91 10.15 7.22
CA ALA A 18 2.14 9.63 8.34
C ALA A 18 2.75 8.36 8.96
N LEU A 19 4.04 8.09 8.70
CA LEU A 19 4.71 6.87 9.17
C LEU A 19 4.94 6.79 10.69
N SER A 20 4.77 7.90 11.41
CA SER A 20 4.78 7.94 12.87
C SER A 20 3.46 7.49 13.50
N GLU A 21 2.41 7.32 12.71
CA GLU A 21 1.08 6.97 13.19
C GLU A 21 0.79 5.47 13.04
N PRO A 22 -0.10 4.91 13.87
CA PRO A 22 -0.43 3.49 13.87
C PRO A 22 -1.36 3.07 12.72
N LEU A 23 -0.98 3.42 11.49
CA LEU A 23 -1.81 3.23 10.28
C LEU A 23 -1.53 1.90 9.54
N TRP A 24 -0.70 1.03 10.11
CA TRP A 24 -0.27 -0.22 9.44
C TRP A 24 -1.42 -1.20 9.16
N GLU A 25 -2.39 -1.32 10.06
CA GLU A 25 -3.58 -2.18 9.89
C GLU A 25 -4.49 -1.69 8.75
N PRO A 26 -5.02 -0.45 8.76
CA PRO A 26 -5.91 -0.01 7.69
C PRO A 26 -5.22 0.05 6.32
N VAL A 27 -3.91 0.32 6.29
CA VAL A 27 -3.11 0.24 5.06
C VAL A 27 -2.97 -1.20 4.57
N ALA A 28 -2.66 -2.14 5.47
CA ALA A 28 -2.59 -3.56 5.14
C ALA A 28 -3.92 -4.07 4.56
N ASP A 29 -5.05 -3.72 5.19
CA ASP A 29 -6.38 -4.10 4.71
C ASP A 29 -6.68 -3.58 3.31
N ALA A 30 -6.31 -2.33 3.01
CA ALA A 30 -6.48 -1.76 1.67
C ALA A 30 -5.68 -2.53 0.61
N ILE A 31 -4.43 -2.89 0.93
CA ILE A 31 -3.57 -3.67 0.04
C ILE A 31 -4.11 -5.10 -0.12
N VAL A 32 -4.57 -5.75 0.96
CA VAL A 32 -5.20 -7.08 0.89
C VAL A 32 -6.43 -7.07 0.01
N ARG A 33 -7.31 -6.06 0.12
CA ARG A 33 -8.48 -5.93 -0.75
C ARG A 33 -8.08 -5.83 -2.22
N MET A 34 -7.09 -5.00 -2.55
CA MET A 34 -6.54 -4.90 -3.90
C MET A 34 -5.99 -6.23 -4.41
N HIS A 35 -5.17 -6.91 -3.60
CA HIS A 35 -4.56 -8.18 -3.97
C HIS A 35 -5.59 -9.31 -4.12
N ARG A 36 -6.62 -9.36 -3.27
CA ARG A 36 -7.74 -10.31 -3.38
C ARG A 36 -8.61 -10.06 -4.62
N ALA A 37 -8.70 -8.81 -5.07
CA ALA A 37 -9.31 -8.48 -6.35
C ALA A 37 -8.43 -8.87 -7.56
N GLY A 38 -7.27 -9.51 -7.33
CA GLY A 38 -6.35 -9.94 -8.38
C GLY A 38 -5.59 -8.79 -9.05
N VAL A 39 -5.54 -7.62 -8.40
CA VAL A 39 -4.89 -6.42 -8.93
C VAL A 39 -3.44 -6.37 -8.46
N TRP A 40 -2.52 -6.26 -9.43
CA TRP A 40 -1.13 -5.89 -9.19
C TRP A 40 -0.95 -4.40 -9.44
N HIS A 41 -0.29 -3.68 -8.53
CA HIS A 41 -0.09 -2.24 -8.66
C HIS A 41 1.36 -1.91 -9.02
N ALA A 42 1.62 -1.57 -10.28
CA ALA A 42 2.99 -1.44 -10.82
C ALA A 42 3.88 -0.47 -10.03
N ASP A 43 3.27 0.58 -9.46
CA ASP A 43 3.96 1.61 -8.67
C ASP A 43 3.51 1.68 -7.20
N LEU A 44 3.20 0.55 -6.54
CA LEU A 44 2.83 0.58 -5.12
C LEU A 44 3.99 1.16 -4.28
N ASN A 45 3.79 2.35 -3.75
CA ASN A 45 4.77 3.12 -2.99
C ASN A 45 4.06 4.00 -1.93
N ALA A 46 4.80 4.54 -0.97
CA ALA A 46 4.22 5.27 0.17
C ALA A 46 3.55 6.61 -0.20
N PHE A 47 3.79 7.14 -1.40
CA PHE A 47 3.14 8.34 -1.93
C PHE A 47 1.80 8.03 -2.62
N ASN A 48 1.65 6.80 -3.14
CA ASN A 48 0.43 6.31 -3.81
C ASN A 48 -0.58 5.68 -2.84
N ILE A 49 -0.31 5.76 -1.54
CA ILE A 49 -1.24 5.38 -0.47
C ILE A 49 -1.64 6.67 0.24
N LEU A 50 -2.90 7.05 0.15
CA LEU A 50 -3.43 8.27 0.77
C LEU A 50 -4.23 7.92 2.02
N ILE A 51 -4.03 8.72 3.06
CA ILE A 51 -4.70 8.63 4.35
C ILE A 51 -5.65 9.81 4.46
N GLY A 52 -6.95 9.53 4.54
CA GLY A 52 -7.98 10.53 4.82
C GLY A 52 -8.06 10.88 6.29
N ASN A 53 -8.54 12.09 6.59
CA ASN A 53 -8.81 12.55 7.96
C ASN A 53 -9.86 11.69 8.70
N ASP A 54 -10.67 10.94 7.97
CA ASP A 54 -11.66 10.00 8.50
C ASP A 54 -11.09 8.58 8.73
N GLY A 55 -9.77 8.41 8.58
CA GLY A 55 -9.08 7.12 8.72
C GLY A 55 -9.20 6.22 7.49
N ARG A 56 -9.87 6.65 6.41
CA ARG A 56 -9.93 5.86 5.17
C ARG A 56 -8.60 5.86 4.46
N VAL A 57 -8.26 4.71 3.88
CA VAL A 57 -7.07 4.52 3.06
C VAL A 57 -7.47 4.37 1.60
N TRP A 58 -6.83 5.16 0.73
CA TRP A 58 -7.01 5.12 -0.72
C TRP A 58 -5.71 4.68 -1.37
N LEU A 59 -5.81 3.76 -2.32
CA LEU A 59 -4.72 3.44 -3.25
C LEU A 59 -5.00 4.21 -4.54
N ILE A 60 -4.00 4.89 -5.09
CA ILE A 60 -4.13 5.72 -6.29
C ILE A 60 -3.05 5.36 -7.31
N ASP A 61 -3.19 5.85 -8.54
CA ASP A 61 -2.19 5.66 -9.61
C ASP A 61 -2.02 4.19 -10.03
N PHE A 62 -3.14 3.57 -10.41
CA PHE A 62 -3.21 2.19 -10.90
C PHE A 62 -2.69 2.00 -12.33
N ASP A 63 -1.87 2.92 -12.83
CA ASP A 63 -1.36 2.85 -14.19
C ASP A 63 -0.62 1.53 -14.41
N ARG A 64 -1.06 0.79 -15.46
CA ARG A 64 -0.54 -0.54 -15.86
C ARG A 64 -0.82 -1.68 -14.88
N GLY A 65 -1.81 -1.55 -13.99
CA GLY A 65 -2.26 -2.66 -13.17
C GLY A 65 -2.88 -3.78 -14.01
N THR A 66 -2.47 -5.02 -13.77
CA THR A 66 -3.05 -6.18 -14.46
C THR A 66 -4.15 -6.79 -13.62
N GLN A 67 -5.29 -7.11 -14.24
CA GLN A 67 -6.36 -7.95 -13.67
C GLN A 67 -6.30 -9.30 -14.36
N ASN A 68 -5.59 -10.29 -13.78
CA ASN A 68 -5.56 -11.68 -14.28
C ASN A 68 -5.09 -12.66 -13.21
N GLY A 69 -5.57 -12.47 -11.97
CA GLY A 69 -5.09 -13.19 -10.80
C GLY A 69 -3.70 -12.71 -10.37
N LEU A 70 -3.56 -12.40 -9.09
CA LEU A 70 -2.27 -12.00 -8.53
C LEU A 70 -1.50 -13.25 -8.10
N SER A 71 -0.45 -13.60 -8.84
CA SER A 71 0.45 -14.69 -8.41
C SER A 71 1.16 -14.32 -7.11
N GLU A 72 1.61 -15.34 -6.36
CA GLU A 72 2.40 -15.12 -5.14
C GLU A 72 3.66 -14.29 -5.41
N ARG A 73 4.34 -14.55 -6.53
CA ARG A 73 5.52 -13.77 -6.95
C ARG A 73 5.17 -12.29 -7.18
N GLN A 74 4.05 -12.00 -7.85
CA GLN A 74 3.61 -10.62 -8.09
C GLN A 74 3.20 -9.92 -6.79
N ARG A 75 2.50 -10.63 -5.90
CA ARG A 75 2.15 -10.13 -4.56
C ARG A 75 3.39 -9.76 -3.76
N GLN A 76 4.36 -10.68 -3.66
CA GLN A 76 5.61 -10.44 -2.95
C GLN A 76 6.39 -9.28 -3.57
N ALA A 77 6.48 -9.22 -4.91
CA ALA A 77 7.14 -8.11 -5.59
C ALA A 77 6.45 -6.76 -5.31
N ASN A 78 5.12 -6.73 -5.17
CA ASN A 78 4.36 -5.53 -4.81
C ASN A 78 4.71 -5.05 -3.39
N LEU A 79 4.70 -5.99 -2.44
CA LEU A 79 5.08 -5.80 -1.05
C LEU A 79 6.53 -5.31 -0.91
N ASP A 80 7.48 -5.93 -1.61
CA ASP A 80 8.90 -5.53 -1.59
C ASP A 80 9.12 -4.13 -2.18
N ARG A 81 8.30 -3.72 -3.14
CA ARG A 81 8.33 -2.37 -3.70
C ARG A 81 7.90 -1.34 -2.66
N LEU A 82 6.82 -1.61 -1.95
CA LEU A 82 6.37 -0.76 -0.84
C LEU A 82 7.42 -0.69 0.26
N ARG A 83 8.00 -1.83 0.69
CA ARG A 83 9.09 -1.87 1.68
C ARG A 83 10.25 -0.95 1.31
N ARG A 84 10.76 -1.05 0.07
CA ARG A 84 11.85 -0.19 -0.41
C ARG A 84 11.46 1.28 -0.40
N SER A 85 10.22 1.61 -0.77
CA SER A 85 9.71 2.98 -0.70
C SER A 85 9.68 3.51 0.73
N LEU A 86 9.16 2.73 1.69
CA LEU A 86 9.08 3.12 3.10
C LEU A 86 10.48 3.40 3.67
N ARG A 87 11.42 2.48 3.44
CA ARG A 87 12.82 2.66 3.85
C ARG A 87 13.48 3.86 3.19
N LYS A 88 13.23 4.11 1.91
CA LYS A 88 13.77 5.29 1.20
C LYS A 88 13.29 6.60 1.81
N VAL A 89 12.02 6.66 2.22
CA VAL A 89 11.40 7.89 2.75
C VAL A 89 11.80 8.15 4.20
N ALA A 90 11.92 7.12 5.03
CA ALA A 90 12.06 7.30 6.49
C ALA A 90 13.14 6.44 7.16
N GLY A 91 14.03 5.80 6.39
CA GLY A 91 15.12 4.98 6.91
C GLY A 91 14.61 3.87 7.84
N GLU A 92 15.20 3.80 9.04
CA GLU A 92 14.83 2.81 10.07
C GLU A 92 13.38 2.95 10.54
N ALA A 93 12.82 4.16 10.58
CA ALA A 93 11.41 4.34 10.93
C ALA A 93 10.49 3.70 9.87
N GLY A 94 10.87 3.79 8.60
CA GLY A 94 10.20 3.10 7.50
C GLY A 94 10.30 1.58 7.63
N ASP A 95 11.47 1.04 8.01
CA ASP A 95 11.64 -0.40 8.25
C ASP A 95 10.79 -0.89 9.45
N ARG A 96 10.68 -0.10 10.54
CA ARG A 96 9.80 -0.42 11.67
C ARG A 96 8.32 -0.41 11.29
N PHE A 97 7.88 0.59 10.54
CA PHE A 97 6.51 0.64 10.03
C PHE A 97 6.21 -0.57 9.13
N TRP A 98 7.16 -0.91 8.25
CA TRP A 98 7.06 -2.08 7.38
C TRP A 98 6.86 -3.39 8.16
N MET A 99 7.60 -3.61 9.25
CA MET A 99 7.43 -4.84 10.06
C MET A 99 5.99 -5.00 10.54
N ARG A 100 5.39 -3.94 11.08
CA ARG A 100 3.99 -3.96 11.55
C ARG A 100 3.01 -4.16 10.40
N LEU A 101 3.18 -3.41 9.30
CA LEU A 101 2.33 -3.53 8.12
C LEU A 101 2.37 -4.93 7.51
N ARG A 102 3.55 -5.52 7.40
CA ARG A 102 3.74 -6.87 6.89
C ARG A 102 2.99 -7.90 7.73
N ASP A 103 3.12 -7.82 9.05
CA ASP A 103 2.46 -8.77 9.96
C ASP A 103 0.93 -8.61 9.90
N SER A 104 0.42 -7.36 9.86
CA SER A 104 -1.00 -7.08 9.64
C SER A 104 -1.50 -7.56 8.27
N TYR A 105 -0.69 -7.41 7.21
CA TYR A 105 -1.04 -7.86 5.87
C TYR A 105 -1.27 -9.38 5.84
N TRP A 106 -0.36 -10.16 6.40
CA TRP A 106 -0.50 -11.63 6.39
C TRP A 106 -1.63 -12.10 7.28
N THR A 107 -1.80 -11.48 8.45
CA THR A 107 -2.95 -11.71 9.33
C THR A 107 -4.26 -11.51 8.58
N ALA A 108 -4.43 -10.35 7.91
CA ALA A 108 -5.62 -10.05 7.12
C ALA A 108 -5.76 -10.93 5.86
N TRP A 109 -4.65 -11.38 5.28
CA TRP A 109 -4.65 -12.33 4.17
C TRP A 109 -5.21 -13.70 4.58
N GLY A 110 -5.03 -14.09 5.84
CA GLY A 110 -5.46 -15.38 6.41
C GLY A 110 -4.32 -16.32 6.75
N ILE A 111 -3.07 -15.83 6.80
CA ILE A 111 -1.89 -16.59 7.22
C ILE A 111 -1.33 -15.87 8.46
N GLY A 112 -1.39 -16.49 9.63
CA GLY A 112 -1.10 -15.80 10.91
C GLY A 112 0.28 -15.11 10.99
N ILE A 113 1.28 -15.56 10.22
CA ILE A 113 2.60 -14.94 10.04
C ILE A 113 3.05 -15.20 8.58
N GLN A 114 3.89 -14.33 8.01
CA GLN A 114 4.48 -14.57 6.68
C GLN A 114 5.06 -16.00 6.59
N PRO A 115 4.73 -16.80 5.54
CA PRO A 115 5.37 -18.09 5.31
C PRO A 115 6.86 -17.98 4.95
#